data_AF-A0A060C3Y4-F1
#
_entry.id   AF-A0A060C3Y4-F1
#
_cell.length_a   1.000
_cell.length_b   1.000
_cell.length_c   1.000
_cell.angle_alpha   90.00
_cell.angle_beta   90.00
_cell.angle_gamma   90.00
#
_symmetry.space_group_name_H-M   'P 1'
#
loop_
_entity.id
_entity.type
_entity.pdbx_description
1 polymer ?
#
loop_
_entity_poly.entity_id
_entity_poly.type
_entity_poly.pdbx_seq_one_letter_code
_entity_poly.pdbx_strand_id
1 'polypeptide(L)'
;YAGALADFFALSGRSPLIPRWTLGNWWSRYWAYSAEEYLDLMDRFRATGLPFSVAVIDMDWHVTDIPAQLGSGWTGYSWNRELFPDPAGFLSEL
;
A
#
# COMPACT_ATOMS: atom_id res chain seq x y z
N TYR A 1 -22.49 -20.95 -19.04
CA TYR A 1 -21.49 -19.87 -18.98
C TYR A 1 -20.04 -20.32 -18.78
N ALA A 2 -19.75 -21.49 -18.16
CA ALA A 2 -18.36 -21.96 -17.96
C ALA A 2 -17.54 -22.09 -19.26
N GLY A 3 -18.15 -22.59 -20.35
CA GLY A 3 -17.50 -22.67 -21.66
C GLY A 3 -17.10 -21.29 -22.21
N ALA A 4 -18.02 -20.32 -22.20
CA ALA A 4 -17.73 -18.96 -22.65
C ALA A 4 -16.61 -18.28 -21.84
N LEU A 5 -16.51 -18.55 -20.53
CA LEU A 5 -15.40 -18.06 -19.71
C LEU A 5 -14.07 -18.73 -20.07
N ALA A 6 -14.09 -20.03 -20.39
CA ALA A 6 -12.89 -20.74 -20.84
C ALA A 6 -12.40 -20.20 -22.19
N ASP A 7 -13.31 -19.97 -23.14
CA ASP A 7 -13.01 -19.39 -24.46
C ASP A 7 -12.46 -17.97 -24.31
N PHE A 8 -13.05 -17.16 -23.43
CA PHE A 8 -12.54 -15.83 -23.12
C PHE A 8 -11.09 -15.87 -22.64
N PHE A 9 -10.78 -16.69 -21.63
CA PHE A 9 -9.41 -16.79 -21.09
C PHE A 9 -8.42 -17.47 -22.06
N ALA A 10 -8.90 -18.24 -23.04
CA ALA A 10 -8.05 -18.74 -24.12
C ALA A 10 -7.55 -17.60 -25.03
N LEU A 11 -8.36 -16.55 -25.21
CA LEU A 11 -8.01 -15.38 -26.02
C LEU A 11 -7.28 -14.29 -25.22
N SER A 12 -7.70 -14.02 -23.98
CA SER A 12 -7.20 -12.90 -23.16
C SER A 12 -6.09 -13.29 -22.17
N GLY A 13 -5.83 -14.59 -22.01
CA GLY A 13 -4.91 -15.12 -21.01
C GLY A 13 -5.61 -15.47 -19.70
N ARG A 14 -5.11 -16.51 -19.02
CA ARG A 14 -5.64 -16.93 -17.72
C ARG A 14 -5.13 -16.02 -16.61
N SER A 15 -5.99 -15.73 -15.64
CA SER A 15 -5.57 -15.06 -14.40
C SER A 15 -4.55 -15.94 -13.65
N PRO A 16 -3.37 -15.40 -13.29
CA PRO A 16 -2.39 -16.14 -12.49
C PRO A 16 -2.92 -16.37 -11.07
N LEU A 17 -2.36 -17.39 -10.40
CA LEU A 17 -2.60 -17.55 -8.97
C LEU A 17 -1.93 -16.41 -8.21
N ILE A 18 -2.69 -15.76 -7.34
CA ILE A 18 -2.20 -14.67 -6.49
C ILE A 18 -1.59 -15.23 -5.18
N PRO A 19 -0.61 -14.53 -4.57
CA PRO A 19 -0.09 -14.92 -3.26
C PRO A 19 -1.20 -15.01 -2.22
N ARG A 20 -1.16 -16.01 -1.33
CA ARG A 20 -2.25 -16.25 -0.36
C ARG A 20 -2.57 -15.03 0.51
N TRP A 21 -1.56 -14.22 0.87
CA TRP A 21 -1.74 -13.04 1.73
C TRP A 21 -2.64 -11.96 1.09
N THR A 22 -2.79 -11.93 -0.24
CA THR A 22 -3.66 -10.94 -0.91
C THR A 22 -5.14 -11.17 -0.59
N LEU A 23 -5.51 -12.38 -0.17
CA LEU A 23 -6.87 -12.78 0.23
C LEU A 23 -7.15 -12.54 1.72
N GLY A 24 -6.20 -12.00 2.48
CA GLY A 24 -6.38 -11.64 3.89
C GLY A 24 -6.99 -10.24 4.08
N ASN A 25 -6.92 -9.71 5.30
CA ASN A 25 -7.42 -8.37 5.60
C ASN A 25 -6.41 -7.29 5.18
N TRP A 26 -6.94 -6.20 4.63
CA TRP A 26 -6.18 -5.03 4.18
C TRP A 26 -6.50 -3.83 5.07
N TRP A 27 -5.48 -3.15 5.55
CA TRP A 27 -5.61 -1.81 6.10
C TRP A 27 -5.18 -0.77 5.06
N SER A 28 -6.08 0.13 4.72
CA SER A 28 -5.79 1.26 3.83
C SER A 28 -6.64 2.46 4.24
N ARG A 29 -6.02 3.64 4.26
CA ARG A 29 -6.67 4.91 4.55
C ARG A 29 -5.90 6.02 3.85
N TYR A 30 -6.63 6.92 3.20
CA TYR A 30 -6.08 8.19 2.75
C TYR A 30 -5.77 9.09 3.94
N TRP A 31 -4.50 9.13 4.36
CA TRP A 31 -4.04 9.83 5.55
C TRP A 31 -2.52 10.05 5.51
N ALA A 32 -2.09 11.24 5.95
CA ALA A 32 -0.69 11.63 6.00
C ALA A 32 0.01 11.02 7.22
N TYR A 33 0.18 9.69 7.19
CA TYR A 33 0.87 8.95 8.24
C TYR A 33 2.33 9.37 8.35
N SER A 34 2.82 9.57 9.58
CA SER A 34 4.26 9.48 9.86
C SER A 34 4.67 8.02 10.04
N ALA A 35 5.97 7.73 9.91
CA ALA A 35 6.53 6.42 10.16
C ALA A 35 6.18 5.90 11.58
N GLU A 36 6.33 6.76 12.58
CA GLU A 36 5.99 6.45 13.98
C GLU A 36 4.50 6.13 14.16
N GLU A 37 3.60 7.00 13.66
CA GLU A 37 2.16 6.80 13.76
C GLU A 37 1.73 5.47 13.10
N TYR A 38 2.35 5.12 11.98
CA TYR A 38 2.01 3.90 11.26
C TYR A 38 2.50 2.64 11.97
N LEU A 39 3.70 2.65 12.56
CA LEU A 39 4.21 1.55 13.37
C LEU A 39 3.36 1.34 14.63
N ASP A 40 3.02 2.43 15.34
CA ASP A 40 2.11 2.38 16.49
C ASP A 40 0.75 1.77 16.13
N LEU A 41 0.23 2.10 14.95
CA LEU A 41 -1.01 1.51 14.44
C LEU A 41 -0.86 0.00 14.21
N MET A 42 0.25 -0.45 13.62
CA MET A 42 0.53 -1.88 13.44
C MET A 42 0.63 -2.61 14.78
N ASP A 43 1.29 -2.01 15.76
CA ASP A 43 1.40 -2.58 17.11
C ASP A 43 0.05 -2.68 17.81
N ARG A 44 -0.83 -1.70 17.63
CA ARG A 44 -2.21 -1.79 18.13
C ARG A 44 -3.01 -2.91 17.47
N PHE A 45 -2.83 -3.15 16.18
CA PHE A 45 -3.47 -4.28 15.52
C PHE A 45 -2.95 -5.63 16.04
N ARG A 46 -1.63 -5.75 16.21
CA ARG A 46 -1.00 -6.93 16.82
C ARG A 46 -1.55 -7.16 18.24
N ALA A 47 -1.62 -6.12 19.06
CA ALA A 47 -2.11 -6.20 20.45
C ALA A 47 -3.60 -6.55 20.57
N THR A 48 -4.43 -6.17 19.59
CA THR A 48 -5.87 -6.49 19.57
C THR A 48 -6.18 -7.87 18.99
N GLY A 49 -5.17 -8.60 18.50
CA GLY A 49 -5.34 -9.92 17.90
C GLY A 49 -6.09 -9.89 16.57
N LEU A 50 -6.18 -8.73 15.91
CA LEU A 50 -6.80 -8.59 14.61
C LEU A 50 -5.80 -9.01 13.51
N PRO A 51 -6.08 -10.08 12.75
CA PRO A 51 -5.15 -10.53 11.71
C PRO A 51 -5.18 -9.57 10.52
N PHE A 52 -4.02 -9.02 10.14
CA PHE A 52 -3.82 -8.26 8.91
C PHE A 52 -2.81 -8.95 8.00
N SER A 53 -3.01 -8.80 6.70
CA SER A 53 -2.13 -9.37 5.68
C SER A 53 -1.49 -8.31 4.80
N VAL A 54 -2.10 -7.13 4.67
CA VAL A 54 -1.55 -6.02 3.89
C VAL A 54 -1.81 -4.70 4.60
N ALA A 55 -0.76 -3.90 4.70
CA ALA A 55 -0.81 -2.50 5.12
C ALA A 55 -0.47 -1.62 3.91
N VAL A 56 -1.32 -0.64 3.62
CA VAL A 56 -1.14 0.32 2.54
C VAL A 56 -0.92 1.71 3.14
N ILE A 57 0.09 2.41 2.64
CA ILE A 57 0.32 3.84 2.91
C ILE A 57 -0.03 4.60 1.63
N ASP A 58 -0.88 5.60 1.76
CA ASP A 58 -1.39 6.38 0.62
C ASP A 58 -0.72 7.76 0.57
N MET A 59 -0.61 8.27 -0.65
CA MET A 59 0.01 9.52 -1.13
C MET A 59 1.18 10.10 -0.35
N ASP A 60 0.99 10.63 0.85
CA ASP A 60 1.97 11.50 1.53
C ASP A 60 3.26 10.79 1.98
N TRP A 61 3.38 9.46 1.80
CA TRP A 61 4.67 8.77 1.89
C TRP A 61 5.71 9.33 0.89
N HIS A 62 5.24 9.86 -0.25
CA HIS A 62 6.04 10.63 -1.20
C HIS A 62 5.76 12.14 -1.07
N VAL A 63 6.63 12.99 -1.62
CA VAL A 63 6.45 14.45 -1.58
C VAL A 63 5.21 14.85 -2.40
N THR A 64 4.20 15.43 -1.75
CA THR A 64 2.95 15.87 -2.39
C THR A 64 2.87 17.40 -2.52
N ASP A 65 3.42 18.12 -1.55
CA ASP A 65 3.44 19.58 -1.55
C ASP A 65 4.61 20.10 -2.40
N ILE A 66 4.29 20.53 -3.62
CA ILE A 66 5.24 21.11 -4.57
C ILE A 66 4.67 22.40 -5.18
N PRO A 67 5.52 23.36 -5.59
CA PRO A 67 5.09 24.51 -6.37
C PRO A 67 4.25 24.09 -7.58
N ALA A 68 3.09 24.73 -7.76
CA ALA A 68 2.14 24.37 -8.82
C ALA A 68 2.72 24.42 -10.24
N GLN A 69 3.77 25.23 -10.45
CA GLN A 69 4.49 25.31 -11.72
C GLN A 69 5.28 24.03 -12.05
N LEU A 70 5.57 23.20 -11.04
CA LEU A 70 6.30 21.95 -11.17
C LEU A 70 5.37 20.73 -11.33
N GLY A 71 4.07 20.84 -11.00
CA GLY A 71 3.11 19.75 -11.17
C GLY A 71 1.97 19.72 -10.15
N SER A 72 1.32 18.56 -10.04
CA SER A 72 0.06 18.35 -9.29
C SER A 72 0.20 17.49 -8.02
N GLY A 73 1.37 17.48 -7.39
CA GLY A 73 1.65 16.67 -6.18
C GLY A 73 1.84 15.16 -6.41
N TRP A 74 1.65 14.69 -7.64
CA TRP A 74 2.04 13.36 -8.08
C TRP A 74 3.52 13.35 -8.49
N THR A 75 4.42 13.41 -7.51
CA THR A 75 5.87 13.58 -7.77
C THR A 75 6.60 12.28 -8.14
N GLY A 76 5.91 11.14 -8.18
CA GLY A 76 6.50 9.83 -8.51
C GLY A 76 7.20 9.18 -7.31
N TYR A 77 8.27 8.41 -7.54
CA TYR A 77 8.96 7.64 -6.50
C TYR A 77 9.92 8.49 -5.65
N SER A 78 9.38 9.39 -4.84
CA SER A 78 10.11 10.13 -3.81
C SER A 78 9.70 9.66 -2.41
N TRP A 79 10.53 9.94 -1.40
CA TRP A 79 10.13 9.77 0.01
C TRP A 79 9.96 11.14 0.64
N ASN A 80 8.82 11.37 1.28
CA ASN A 80 8.63 12.51 2.15
C ASN A 80 9.40 12.27 3.45
N ARG A 81 10.60 12.87 3.56
CA ARG A 81 11.50 12.68 4.71
C ARG A 81 11.02 13.37 5.98
N GLU A 82 10.01 14.24 5.91
CA GLU A 82 9.39 14.83 7.10
C GLU A 82 8.48 13.80 7.80
N LEU A 83 7.79 12.96 7.04
CA LEU A 83 6.93 11.89 7.55
C LEU A 83 7.70 10.56 7.73
N PHE A 84 8.61 10.25 6.80
CA PHE A 84 9.40 9.03 6.75
C PHE A 84 10.91 9.37 6.69
N PRO A 85 11.52 9.80 7.80
CA PRO A 85 12.92 10.23 7.82
C PRO A 85 13.90 9.11 7.45
N ASP A 86 13.63 7.88 7.88
CA ASP A 86 14.35 6.66 7.50
C ASP A 86 13.40 5.60 6.93
N PRO A 87 13.14 5.63 5.60
CA PRO A 87 12.26 4.66 4.98
C PRO A 87 12.76 3.22 5.05
N ALA A 88 14.08 3.01 5.02
CA ALA A 88 14.65 1.67 5.07
C ALA A 88 14.47 1.07 6.46
N GLY A 89 14.74 1.85 7.52
CA GLY A 89 14.45 1.47 8.89
C GLY A 89 12.96 1.21 9.11
N PHE A 90 12.08 2.13 8.68
CA PHE A 90 10.63 1.96 8.77
C PHE A 90 10.13 0.65 8.15
N LEU A 91 10.57 0.33 6.92
CA LEU A 91 10.17 -0.91 6.23
C LEU A 91 10.71 -2.18 6.92
N SER A 92 11.79 -2.09 7.68
CA SER A 92 12.37 -3.23 8.40
C SER A 92 11.63 -3.61 9.68
N GLU A 93 10.81 -2.71 10.22
CA GLU A 93 10.01 -2.90 11.46
C GLU A 93 8.61 -3.52 11.20
N LEU A 94 8.20 -3.60 9.93
CA LEU A 94 6.90 -4.12 9.49
C LEU A 94 6.91 -5.65 9.31
#